data_AF-W2TLG8-F1
#
_entry.id   AF-W2TLG8-F1
#
_cell.length_a   1.000
_cell.length_b   1.000
_cell.length_c   1.000
_cell.angle_alpha   90.00
_cell.angle_beta   90.00
_cell.angle_gamma   90.00
#
_symmetry.space_group_name_H-M   'P 1'
#
loop_
_entity.id
_entity.type
_entity.pdbx_description
1 polymer ?
#
loop_
_entity_poly.entity_id
_entity_poly.type
_entity_poly.pdbx_seq_one_letter_code
_entity_poly.pdbx_strand_id
1 'polypeptide(L)'
;MIAAVFKAARHLGTMKTRTKTMMLPKISEVPSMEPSWIAVSSPRAEYVVGETMEVTLPKAMARSLNYFVLCNGRSTLASGQIRNDGILIIEITTAMTGRCILFVYTLDNKPTTDMIQFTVIERCQATTLSSHNVIKPGSSVTFTLNGDPHGIAFMRAMDDRLNVLEMTNDAIQTKIWDFGMFHRPELKGDQAKLLNFVAFKELCLGNI
;
A
#
# COMPACT_ATOMS: atom_id res chain seq x y z
N MET A 1 0.96 -5.98 33.45
CA MET A 1 1.06 -5.39 32.09
C MET A 1 2.36 -4.61 32.00
N ILE A 2 3.41 -5.18 31.38
CA ILE A 2 4.74 -4.55 31.28
C ILE A 2 4.91 -4.05 29.84
N ALA A 3 4.87 -2.74 29.59
CA ALA A 3 5.05 -2.20 28.24
C ALA A 3 6.52 -2.24 27.82
N ALA A 4 6.80 -2.55 26.54
CA ALA A 4 8.11 -2.32 25.95
C ALA A 4 8.25 -0.82 25.66
N VAL A 5 9.29 -0.20 26.21
CA VAL A 5 9.51 1.25 26.12
C VAL A 5 10.72 1.52 25.24
N PHE A 6 10.47 2.04 24.05
CA PHE A 6 11.52 2.45 23.11
C PHE A 6 11.71 3.96 23.18
N LYS A 7 12.95 4.41 23.32
CA LYS A 7 13.31 5.83 23.33
C LYS A 7 14.16 6.14 22.10
N ALA A 8 13.73 7.11 21.31
CA ALA A 8 14.46 7.58 20.15
C ALA A 8 14.65 9.10 20.22
N ALA A 9 15.81 9.57 19.77
CA ALA A 9 16.10 10.99 19.59
C ALA A 9 16.85 11.15 18.27
N ARG A 10 16.51 12.19 17.51
CA ARG A 10 17.18 12.50 16.24
C ARG A 10 18.38 13.40 16.51
N HIS A 11 19.48 13.16 15.81
CA HIS A 11 20.60 14.08 15.76
C HIS A 11 20.51 14.95 14.50
N LEU A 12 20.68 16.25 14.65
CA LEU A 12 20.78 17.23 13.57
C LEU A 12 22.07 18.03 13.80
N GLY A 13 23.14 17.64 13.12
CA GLY A 13 24.49 18.13 13.41
C GLY A 13 24.91 17.77 14.84
N THR A 14 25.30 18.77 15.63
CA THR A 14 25.66 18.60 17.06
C THR A 14 24.46 18.67 18.01
N MET A 15 23.28 19.07 17.53
CA MET A 15 22.08 19.19 18.36
C MET A 15 21.27 17.89 18.39
N LYS A 16 20.83 17.51 19.59
CA LYS A 16 19.97 16.34 19.83
C LYS A 16 18.53 16.79 20.06
N THR A 17 17.58 16.24 19.30
CA THR A 17 16.16 16.58 19.47
C THR A 17 15.57 15.98 20.74
N ARG A 18 14.40 16.48 21.14
CA ARG A 18 13.64 15.96 22.28
C ARG A 18 13.38 14.46 22.10
N THR A 19 13.78 13.68 23.09
CA THR A 19 13.55 12.23 23.12
C THR A 19 12.06 11.92 23.05
N LYS A 20 11.67 11.12 22.06
CA LYS A 20 10.33 10.57 21.92
C LYS A 20 10.33 9.15 22.48
N THR A 21 9.30 8.84 23.26
CA THR A 21 9.13 7.52 23.86
C THR A 21 7.93 6.85 23.22
N MET A 22 8.13 5.69 22.60
CA MET A 22 7.07 4.82 22.12
C MET A 22 6.86 3.73 23.16
N MET A 23 5.64 3.63 23.67
CA MET A 23 5.23 2.55 24.57
C MET A 23 4.41 1.55 23.77
N LEU A 24 4.93 0.34 23.61
CA LEU A 24 4.19 -0.76 23.01
C LEU A 24 3.65 -1.66 24.13
N PRO A 25 2.33 -1.88 24.21
CA PRO A 25 1.79 -2.83 25.17
C PRO A 25 2.34 -4.23 24.85
N LYS A 26 2.81 -4.94 25.88
CA LYS A 26 3.25 -6.33 25.72
C LYS A 26 2.01 -7.23 25.71
N ILE A 27 1.65 -7.72 24.54
CA ILE A 27 0.46 -8.55 24.28
C ILE A 27 0.76 -10.04 24.54
N SER A 28 1.95 -10.38 25.05
CA SER A 28 2.45 -11.77 25.18
C SER A 28 1.64 -12.72 26.08
N GLU A 29 0.75 -12.19 26.92
CA GLU A 29 -0.10 -12.97 27.84
C GLU A 29 -1.57 -13.01 27.41
N VAL A 30 -1.90 -12.36 26.28
CA VAL A 30 -3.19 -12.55 25.64
C VAL A 30 -3.02 -13.77 24.73
N PRO A 31 -3.64 -14.93 25.01
CA PRO A 31 -3.63 -16.04 24.07
C PRO A 31 -4.17 -15.50 22.75
N SER A 32 -3.27 -15.43 21.75
CA SER A 32 -3.42 -14.71 20.48
C SER A 32 -4.88 -14.49 20.10
N MET A 33 -5.37 -13.26 20.28
CA MET A 33 -6.74 -12.91 19.91
C MET A 33 -6.97 -12.90 18.40
N GLU A 34 -5.91 -13.08 17.61
CA GLU A 34 -5.97 -12.93 16.16
C GLU A 34 -5.44 -14.21 15.50
N PRO A 35 -6.25 -14.87 14.66
CA PRO A 35 -5.76 -15.93 13.81
C PRO A 35 -4.75 -15.38 12.80
N SER A 36 -3.67 -16.13 12.55
CA SER A 36 -2.74 -15.88 11.44
C SER A 36 -3.05 -16.85 10.30
N TRP A 37 -4.24 -16.71 9.70
CA TRP A 37 -4.69 -17.55 8.59
C TRP A 37 -4.13 -17.07 7.25
N ILE A 38 -3.92 -15.78 7.08
CA ILE A 38 -3.55 -15.19 5.81
C ILE A 38 -2.04 -15.27 5.60
N ALA A 39 -1.61 -16.07 4.62
CA ALA A 39 -0.23 -16.12 4.16
C ALA A 39 -0.16 -15.75 2.67
N VAL A 40 0.45 -14.60 2.36
CA VAL A 40 0.63 -14.12 0.97
C VAL A 40 1.84 -14.81 0.36
N SER A 41 1.65 -15.50 -0.78
CA SER A 41 2.72 -16.28 -1.44
C SER A 41 3.91 -15.41 -1.87
N SER A 42 3.64 -14.17 -2.32
CA SER A 42 4.64 -13.18 -2.70
C SER A 42 4.20 -11.79 -2.21
N PRO A 43 4.58 -11.39 -0.99
CA PRO A 43 4.20 -10.08 -0.46
C PRO A 43 4.91 -8.98 -1.25
N ARG A 44 4.12 -8.01 -1.72
CA ARG A 44 4.60 -6.85 -2.47
C ARG A 44 4.29 -5.57 -1.71
N ALA A 45 5.06 -4.52 -2.00
CA ALA A 45 4.74 -3.19 -1.49
C ALA A 45 3.39 -2.71 -2.06
N GLU A 46 3.18 -2.95 -3.36
CA GLU A 46 2.02 -2.52 -4.14
C GLU A 46 1.68 -3.59 -5.19
N TYR A 47 0.40 -3.72 -5.51
CA TYR A 47 -0.13 -4.53 -6.61
C TYR A 47 -0.55 -3.62 -7.75
N VAL A 48 -0.37 -4.05 -9.00
CA VAL A 48 -0.80 -3.29 -10.17
C VAL A 48 -2.13 -3.83 -10.67
N VAL A 49 -3.01 -2.94 -11.16
CA VAL A 49 -4.21 -3.34 -11.90
C VAL A 49 -3.87 -4.33 -13.01
N GLY A 50 -4.61 -5.45 -13.07
CA GLY A 50 -4.39 -6.55 -14.00
C GLY A 50 -3.53 -7.69 -13.44
N GLU A 51 -2.90 -7.51 -12.28
CA GLU A 51 -2.18 -8.58 -11.60
C GLU A 51 -3.11 -9.48 -10.77
N THR A 52 -2.57 -10.59 -10.29
CA THR A 52 -3.24 -11.47 -9.33
C THR A 52 -2.48 -11.51 -8.00
N MET A 53 -3.23 -11.43 -6.91
CA MET A 53 -2.72 -11.66 -5.56
C MET A 53 -3.12 -13.06 -5.12
N GLU A 54 -2.12 -13.90 -4.86
CA GLU A 54 -2.33 -15.25 -4.33
C GLU A 54 -2.15 -15.27 -2.81
N VAL A 55 -3.16 -15.78 -2.13
CA VAL A 55 -3.24 -15.92 -0.68
C VAL A 55 -3.48 -17.38 -0.34
N THR A 56 -2.70 -17.88 0.61
CA THR A 56 -2.83 -19.22 1.16
C THR A 56 -3.41 -19.16 2.57
N LEU A 57 -4.30 -20.10 2.86
CA LEU A 57 -5.04 -20.24 4.11
C LEU A 57 -4.92 -21.66 4.65
N PRO A 58 -5.20 -21.90 5.95
CA PRO A 58 -5.13 -23.22 6.54
C PRO A 58 -6.13 -24.18 5.88
N LYS A 59 -5.62 -25.16 5.13
CA LYS A 59 -6.42 -26.16 4.42
C LYS A 59 -7.44 -26.88 5.31
N ALA A 60 -7.07 -27.14 6.56
CA ALA A 60 -7.93 -27.81 7.54
C ALA A 60 -9.23 -27.05 7.84
N MET A 61 -9.25 -25.72 7.66
CA MET A 61 -10.39 -24.86 7.96
C MET A 61 -10.96 -24.20 6.70
N ALA A 62 -10.40 -24.45 5.51
CA ALA A 62 -10.71 -23.67 4.32
C ALA A 62 -12.22 -23.64 3.98
N ARG A 63 -12.94 -24.74 4.18
CA ARG A 63 -14.40 -24.80 3.95
C ARG A 63 -15.23 -23.92 4.88
N SER A 64 -14.75 -23.64 6.09
CA SER A 64 -15.46 -22.79 7.05
C SER A 64 -15.05 -21.32 6.99
N LEU A 65 -14.07 -20.99 6.14
CA LEU A 65 -13.60 -19.64 5.95
C LEU A 65 -14.34 -18.96 4.79
N ASN A 66 -14.78 -17.75 5.05
CA ASN A 66 -15.31 -16.81 4.09
C ASN A 66 -14.36 -15.62 3.98
N TYR A 67 -14.44 -14.89 2.88
CA TYR A 67 -13.65 -13.68 2.69
C TYR A 67 -14.48 -12.57 2.08
N PHE A 68 -14.02 -11.34 2.31
CA PHE A 68 -14.41 -10.18 1.51
C PHE A 68 -13.25 -9.18 1.41
N VAL A 69 -13.28 -8.36 0.37
CA VAL A 69 -12.29 -7.29 0.14
C VAL A 69 -12.99 -5.95 0.15
N LEU A 70 -12.48 -5.05 0.98
CA LEU A 70 -12.95 -3.67 1.13
C LEU A 70 -11.85 -2.72 0.64
N CYS A 71 -12.16 -1.83 -0.30
CA CYS A 71 -11.18 -0.83 -0.78
C CYS A 71 -11.71 0.59 -0.58
N ASN A 72 -10.81 1.51 -0.19
CA ASN A 72 -11.08 2.93 0.02
C ASN A 72 -12.29 3.24 0.92
N GLY A 73 -12.60 2.36 1.87
CA GLY A 73 -13.77 2.48 2.76
C GLY A 73 -15.13 2.38 2.05
N ARG A 74 -15.16 1.87 0.82
CA ARG A 74 -16.37 1.66 0.00
C ARG A 74 -16.81 0.20 -0.01
N SER A 75 -17.89 -0.09 -0.75
CA SER A 75 -18.50 -1.41 -0.93
C SER A 75 -17.52 -2.57 -1.13
N THR A 76 -17.95 -3.77 -0.72
CA THR A 76 -17.25 -5.02 -0.98
C THR A 76 -17.05 -5.26 -2.47
N LEU A 77 -15.79 -5.36 -2.91
CA LEU A 77 -15.41 -5.55 -4.32
C LEU A 77 -15.24 -7.02 -4.70
N ALA A 78 -14.90 -7.86 -3.72
CA ALA A 78 -14.83 -9.31 -3.88
C ALA A 78 -15.32 -9.95 -2.58
N SER A 79 -16.00 -11.07 -2.68
CA SER A 79 -16.41 -11.88 -1.53
C SER A 79 -16.72 -13.30 -1.94
N GLY A 80 -16.55 -14.25 -1.03
CA GLY A 80 -16.93 -15.62 -1.27
C GLY A 80 -16.47 -16.55 -0.16
N GLN A 81 -16.65 -17.85 -0.42
CA GLN A 81 -16.12 -18.91 0.43
C GLN A 81 -14.74 -19.35 -0.07
N ILE A 82 -13.84 -19.70 0.85
CA ILE A 82 -12.51 -20.20 0.51
C ILE A 82 -12.61 -21.63 -0.04
N ARG A 83 -11.85 -21.91 -1.10
CA ARG A 83 -11.77 -23.23 -1.73
C ARG A 83 -11.11 -24.26 -0.82
N ASN A 84 -11.41 -25.54 -1.03
CA ASN A 84 -10.88 -26.66 -0.24
C ASN A 84 -9.34 -26.76 -0.22
N ASP A 85 -8.67 -26.25 -1.25
CA ASP A 85 -7.22 -26.22 -1.36
C ASP A 85 -6.57 -25.14 -0.49
N GLY A 86 -7.37 -24.27 0.15
CA GLY A 86 -6.91 -23.15 0.95
C GLY A 86 -6.27 -22.05 0.12
N ILE A 87 -6.49 -22.02 -1.20
CA ILE A 87 -5.92 -21.01 -2.09
C ILE A 87 -7.01 -20.02 -2.49
N LEU A 88 -6.72 -18.75 -2.26
CA LEU A 88 -7.52 -17.61 -2.72
C LEU A 88 -6.70 -16.82 -3.73
N ILE A 89 -7.25 -16.64 -4.93
CA ILE A 89 -6.67 -15.81 -5.98
C ILE A 89 -7.58 -14.60 -6.15
N ILE A 90 -7.02 -13.41 -5.95
CA ILE A 90 -7.71 -12.13 -6.09
C ILE A 90 -7.20 -11.46 -7.35
N GLU A 91 -8.07 -11.26 -8.34
CA GLU A 91 -7.77 -10.46 -9.53
C GLU A 91 -7.84 -8.97 -9.18
N ILE A 92 -6.76 -8.26 -9.43
CA ILE A 92 -6.64 -6.84 -9.08
C ILE A 92 -7.26 -6.00 -10.20
N THR A 93 -8.33 -5.27 -9.87
CA THR A 93 -9.10 -4.45 -10.83
C THR A 93 -8.94 -2.96 -10.57
N THR A 94 -9.31 -2.12 -11.54
CA THR A 94 -9.31 -0.64 -11.41
C THR A 94 -10.18 -0.14 -10.25
N ALA A 95 -11.25 -0.87 -9.91
CA ALA A 95 -12.10 -0.54 -8.76
C ALA A 95 -11.36 -0.65 -7.42
N MET A 96 -10.28 -1.41 -7.37
CA MET A 96 -9.48 -1.67 -6.17
C MET A 96 -8.35 -0.63 -5.99
N THR A 97 -8.12 0.26 -6.95
CA THR A 97 -7.05 1.27 -6.90
C THR A 97 -7.11 2.08 -5.61
N GLY A 98 -6.00 2.13 -4.87
CA GLY A 98 -5.89 2.73 -3.54
C GLY A 98 -5.64 1.68 -2.44
N ARG A 99 -6.22 1.90 -1.26
CA ARG A 99 -5.98 1.05 -0.09
C ARG A 99 -7.09 0.02 0.04
N CYS A 100 -6.71 -1.25 0.11
CA CYS A 100 -7.60 -2.38 0.29
C CYS A 100 -7.30 -3.17 1.56
N ILE A 101 -8.33 -3.81 2.10
CA ILE A 101 -8.23 -4.74 3.21
C ILE A 101 -8.96 -6.03 2.81
N LEU A 102 -8.24 -7.14 2.83
CA LEU A 102 -8.81 -8.47 2.74
C LEU A 102 -9.17 -8.92 4.16
N PHE A 103 -10.43 -9.28 4.35
CA PHE A 103 -10.94 -9.92 5.55
C PHE A 103 -11.18 -11.39 5.28
N VAL A 104 -10.75 -12.25 6.20
CA VAL A 104 -11.03 -13.67 6.20
C VAL A 104 -11.66 -14.01 7.54
N TYR A 105 -12.83 -14.65 7.52
CA TYR A 105 -13.60 -14.87 8.74
C TYR A 105 -14.31 -16.22 8.72
N THR A 106 -14.65 -16.72 9.91
CA THR A 106 -15.57 -17.84 10.09
C THR A 106 -16.67 -17.42 11.07
N LEU A 107 -17.87 -17.96 10.86
CA LEU A 107 -19.02 -17.80 11.75
C LEU A 107 -19.36 -19.10 12.50
N ASP A 108 -18.50 -20.12 12.39
CA ASP A 108 -18.66 -21.38 13.11
C ASP A 108 -18.47 -21.18 14.63
N ASN A 109 -18.25 -22.27 15.37
CA ASN A 109 -18.11 -22.38 16.84
C ASN A 109 -17.69 -21.10 17.60
N LYS A 110 -16.68 -20.37 17.10
CA LYS A 110 -16.32 -19.05 17.61
C LYS A 110 -16.10 -18.09 16.44
N PRO A 111 -16.95 -17.06 16.25
CA PRO A 111 -16.75 -16.04 15.24
C PRO A 111 -15.39 -15.39 15.40
N THR A 112 -14.57 -15.48 14.35
CA THR A 112 -13.19 -15.00 14.37
C THR A 112 -12.83 -14.46 12.99
N THR A 113 -11.95 -13.47 12.93
CA THR A 113 -11.55 -12.77 11.69
C THR A 113 -10.05 -12.51 11.69
N ASP A 114 -9.41 -12.72 10.54
CA ASP A 114 -8.06 -12.31 10.19
C ASP A 114 -8.14 -11.24 9.08
N MET A 115 -7.17 -10.33 9.02
CA MET A 115 -7.14 -9.29 8.00
C MET A 115 -5.73 -8.98 7.52
N ILE A 116 -5.60 -8.66 6.23
CA ILE A 116 -4.39 -8.08 5.67
C ILE A 116 -4.73 -6.85 4.84
N GLN A 117 -3.93 -5.80 5.01
CA GLN A 117 -4.01 -4.59 4.20
C GLN A 117 -3.04 -4.71 3.02
N PHE A 118 -3.47 -4.27 1.84
CA PHE A 118 -2.63 -4.15 0.65
C PHE A 118 -2.99 -2.90 -0.15
N THR A 119 -2.08 -2.47 -1.02
CA THR A 119 -2.24 -1.28 -1.84
C THR A 119 -2.27 -1.68 -3.30
N VAL A 120 -3.17 -1.07 -4.05
CA VAL A 120 -3.29 -1.25 -5.50
C VAL A 120 -3.00 0.08 -6.18
N ILE A 121 -2.12 0.06 -7.17
CA ILE A 121 -1.82 1.20 -8.04
C ILE A 121 -2.32 0.91 -9.45
N GLU A 122 -2.76 1.95 -10.13
CA GLU A 122 -3.05 1.89 -11.56
C GLU A 122 -1.93 2.60 -12.30
N ARG A 123 -1.19 1.86 -13.14
CA ARG A 123 -0.21 2.50 -14.02
C ARG A 123 -0.96 3.37 -15.02
N CYS A 124 -0.61 4.66 -15.09
CA CYS A 124 -1.23 5.57 -16.06
C CYS A 124 -1.04 4.95 -17.46
N GLN A 125 -2.15 4.65 -18.13
CA GLN A 125 -2.15 4.04 -19.47
C GLN A 125 -1.85 5.07 -20.58
N ALA A 126 -1.78 6.35 -20.21
CA ALA A 126 -1.45 7.43 -21.11
C ALA A 126 0.07 7.64 -21.18
N THR A 127 0.60 7.80 -22.39
CA THR A 127 2.00 8.13 -22.64
C THR A 127 2.10 9.38 -23.50
N THR A 128 3.16 10.16 -23.24
CA THR A 128 3.42 11.41 -23.94
C THR A 128 4.81 11.37 -24.54
N LEU A 129 4.92 11.62 -25.84
CA LEU A 129 6.19 11.60 -26.56
C LEU A 129 6.42 12.96 -27.23
N SER A 130 7.58 13.56 -26.99
CA SER A 130 8.00 14.76 -27.71
C SER A 130 8.73 14.38 -28.99
N SER A 131 8.52 15.15 -30.05
CA SER A 131 9.29 15.07 -31.30
C SER A 131 10.79 15.39 -31.11
N HIS A 132 11.15 16.14 -30.06
CA HIS A 132 12.51 16.60 -29.81
C HIS A 132 12.85 16.56 -28.32
N ASN A 133 14.09 16.19 -27.99
CA ASN A 133 14.61 16.17 -26.62
C ASN A 133 15.33 17.48 -26.26
N VAL A 134 15.68 18.31 -27.25
CA VAL A 134 16.31 19.61 -27.07
C VAL A 134 15.62 20.60 -27.99
N ILE A 135 15.03 21.64 -27.41
CA ILE A 135 14.17 22.61 -28.10
C ILE A 135 14.90 23.95 -28.14
N LYS A 136 14.97 24.59 -29.31
CA LYS A 136 15.57 25.92 -29.45
C LYS A 136 14.48 27.00 -29.34
N PRO A 137 14.82 28.22 -28.89
CA PRO A 137 13.86 29.32 -28.91
C PRO A 137 13.28 29.51 -30.32
N GLY A 138 11.94 29.53 -30.43
CA GLY A 138 11.22 29.71 -31.70
C GLY A 138 11.06 28.44 -32.55
N SER A 139 11.58 27.27 -32.13
CA SER A 139 11.32 26.02 -32.85
C SER A 139 9.94 25.45 -32.58
N SER A 140 9.29 24.88 -33.59
CA SER A 140 8.06 24.11 -33.44
C SER A 140 8.32 22.75 -32.80
N VAL A 141 7.45 22.34 -31.88
CA VAL A 141 7.52 21.05 -31.19
C VAL A 141 6.18 20.36 -31.31
N THR A 142 6.20 19.09 -31.73
CA THR A 142 5.03 18.23 -31.75
C THR A 142 5.07 17.29 -30.56
N PHE A 143 3.94 17.16 -29.87
CA PHE A 143 3.72 16.19 -28.79
C PHE A 143 2.69 15.15 -29.25
N THR A 144 3.04 13.88 -29.13
CA THR A 144 2.15 12.75 -29.39
C THR A 144 1.63 12.22 -28.06
N LEU A 145 0.31 12.27 -27.88
CA LEU A 145 -0.38 11.76 -26.71
C LEU A 145 -1.06 10.44 -27.10
N ASN A 146 -0.65 9.34 -26.48
CA ASN A 146 -1.33 8.06 -26.65
C ASN A 146 -2.10 7.77 -25.37
N GLY A 147 -3.40 7.52 -25.45
CA GLY A 147 -4.26 7.22 -24.32
C GLY A 147 -5.62 6.70 -24.77
N ASP A 148 -6.59 6.68 -23.86
CA ASP A 148 -7.96 6.27 -24.13
C ASP A 148 -8.58 7.10 -25.29
N PRO A 149 -9.26 6.48 -26.28
CA PRO A 149 -9.93 7.19 -27.38
C PRO A 149 -10.94 8.26 -26.95
N HIS A 150 -11.49 8.15 -25.75
CA HIS A 150 -12.44 9.10 -25.16
C HIS A 150 -11.84 9.89 -23.98
N GLY A 151 -10.54 9.78 -23.76
CA GLY A 151 -9.82 10.51 -22.74
C GLY A 151 -9.73 12.01 -23.03
N ILE A 152 -9.72 12.82 -21.97
CA ILE A 152 -9.45 14.25 -22.06
C ILE A 152 -8.01 14.48 -21.59
N ALA A 153 -7.21 15.15 -22.42
CA ALA A 153 -5.84 15.53 -22.09
C ALA A 153 -5.75 17.04 -21.80
N PHE A 154 -5.06 17.38 -20.72
CA PHE A 154 -4.73 18.77 -20.37
C PHE A 154 -3.23 18.98 -20.55
N MET A 155 -2.84 19.98 -21.34
CA MET A 155 -1.44 20.34 -21.55
C MET A 155 -1.15 21.69 -20.90
N ARG A 156 -0.09 21.75 -20.11
CA ARG A 156 0.40 22.98 -19.49
C ARG A 156 1.90 23.11 -19.75
N ALA A 157 2.31 24.25 -20.29
CA ALA A 157 3.72 24.61 -20.39
C ALA A 157 4.07 25.52 -19.20
N MET A 158 5.11 25.15 -18.46
CA MET A 158 5.64 25.95 -17.36
C MET A 158 7.15 26.13 -17.52
N ASP A 159 7.63 27.27 -17.06
CA ASP A 159 9.05 27.48 -16.87
C ASP A 159 9.49 26.74 -15.60
N ASP A 160 10.42 25.79 -15.72
CA ASP A 160 10.86 24.93 -14.61
C ASP A 160 11.43 25.73 -13.42
N ARG A 161 11.90 26.96 -13.65
CA ARG A 161 12.34 27.86 -12.57
C ARG A 161 11.20 28.20 -11.60
N LEU A 162 9.94 28.12 -12.05
CA LEU A 162 8.77 28.33 -11.22
C LEU A 162 8.43 27.12 -10.34
N ASN A 163 8.85 25.90 -10.72
CA ASN A 163 8.67 24.71 -9.88
C ASN A 163 9.48 24.82 -8.56
N VAL A 164 10.63 25.49 -8.62
CA VAL A 164 11.52 25.71 -7.45
C VAL A 164 10.87 26.62 -6.40
N LEU A 165 9.96 27.52 -6.81
CA LEU A 165 9.27 28.44 -5.89
C LEU A 165 8.16 27.74 -5.11
N GLU A 166 7.55 26.69 -5.68
CA GLU A 166 6.41 25.97 -5.10
C GLU A 166 6.82 24.88 -4.09
N MET A 167 8.07 24.42 -4.12
CA MET A 167 8.60 23.37 -3.21
C MET A 167 8.67 23.77 -1.72
N THR A 168 8.34 25.01 -1.36
CA THR A 168 8.35 25.47 0.04
C THR A 168 7.06 25.15 0.82
N ASN A 169 5.98 24.73 0.15
CA ASN A 169 4.77 24.27 0.83
C ASN A 169 4.79 22.74 1.00
N ASP A 170 5.32 22.25 2.13
CA ASP A 170 4.96 21.04 2.92
C ASP A 170 4.48 19.71 2.23
N ALA A 171 4.50 19.59 0.91
CA ALA A 171 3.84 18.54 0.13
C ALA A 171 4.80 17.46 -0.39
N ILE A 172 6.11 17.59 -0.14
CA ILE A 172 7.16 16.69 -0.63
C ILE A 172 7.94 16.02 0.51
N GLN A 173 7.29 15.76 1.66
CA GLN A 173 7.81 14.74 2.57
C GLN A 173 7.07 13.45 2.35
N THR A 174 7.66 12.56 1.55
CA THR A 174 7.37 11.13 1.59
C THR A 174 7.55 10.60 3.01
N LYS A 175 6.50 10.70 3.83
CA LYS A 175 6.40 10.07 5.14
C LYS A 175 6.23 8.57 4.93
N ILE A 176 7.36 7.92 4.67
CA ILE A 176 7.46 6.47 4.70
C ILE A 176 7.63 6.09 6.16
N TRP A 177 6.68 5.35 6.70
CA TRP A 177 6.89 4.60 7.92
C TRP A 177 7.58 3.30 7.52
N ASP A 178 8.88 3.21 7.76
CA ASP A 178 9.63 1.97 7.56
C ASP A 178 9.35 1.02 8.74
N PHE A 179 8.58 -0.03 8.45
CA PHE A 179 8.23 -1.08 9.40
C PHE A 179 9.18 -2.30 9.33
N GLY A 180 10.32 -2.19 8.64
CA GLY A 180 11.38 -3.20 8.65
C GLY A 180 11.85 -3.59 10.06
N MET A 181 11.60 -2.75 11.07
CA MET A 181 11.85 -3.05 12.47
C MET A 181 11.04 -4.25 13.01
N PHE A 182 9.87 -4.57 12.42
CA PHE A 182 9.08 -5.76 12.80
C PHE A 182 9.56 -7.05 12.13
N HIS A 183 10.55 -6.98 11.22
CA HIS A 183 11.12 -8.14 10.54
C HIS A 183 12.44 -8.62 11.15
N ARG A 184 12.75 -8.25 12.41
CA ARG A 184 13.94 -8.77 13.08
C ARG A 184 13.75 -10.26 13.40
N PRO A 185 14.68 -11.15 12.99
CA PRO A 185 14.61 -12.59 13.28
C PRO A 185 14.67 -12.92 14.78
N GLU A 186 14.98 -11.93 15.62
CA GLU A 186 15.02 -12.00 17.09
C GLU A 186 13.63 -11.95 17.74
N LEU A 187 12.60 -11.49 17.00
CA LEU A 187 11.21 -11.45 17.44
C LEU A 187 10.49 -12.70 16.91
N LYS A 188 10.11 -13.60 17.82
CA LYS A 188 9.47 -14.90 17.52
C LYS A 188 8.27 -14.75 16.57
N GLY A 189 8.05 -15.77 15.72
CA GLY A 189 7.08 -15.81 14.61
C GLY A 189 5.59 -15.67 14.95
N ASP A 190 5.23 -15.36 16.19
CA ASP A 190 3.84 -15.31 16.69
C ASP A 190 3.35 -13.87 16.95
N GLN A 191 3.94 -12.86 16.32
CA GLN A 191 3.48 -11.46 16.43
C GLN A 191 2.67 -11.03 15.20
N ALA A 192 1.63 -10.21 15.44
CA ALA A 192 0.83 -9.56 14.41
C ALA A 192 1.75 -8.79 13.45
N LYS A 193 1.72 -9.17 12.16
CA LYS A 193 2.47 -8.51 11.09
C LYS A 193 1.63 -7.38 10.52
N LEU A 194 1.79 -6.20 11.09
CA LEU A 194 1.29 -4.97 10.47
C LEU A 194 2.22 -4.59 9.31
N LEU A 195 1.89 -5.08 8.11
CA LEU A 195 2.62 -4.79 6.88
C LEU A 195 2.04 -3.53 6.20
N ASN A 196 2.95 -2.64 5.79
CA ASN A 196 2.73 -1.53 4.86
C ASN A 196 1.68 -0.48 5.27
N PHE A 197 2.09 0.48 6.09
CA PHE A 197 1.48 1.82 6.08
C PHE A 197 2.38 2.80 5.33
N VAL A 198 2.16 2.90 4.03
CA VAL A 198 2.59 4.05 3.24
C VAL A 198 1.35 4.92 3.03
N ALA A 199 1.53 6.23 3.17
CA ALA A 199 0.49 7.21 2.88
C ALA A 199 1.06 8.15 1.83
N PHE A 200 0.84 7.91 0.54
CA PHE A 200 1.21 8.87 -0.50
C PHE A 200 0.16 9.09 -1.57
N LYS A 201 0.31 10.27 -2.18
CA LYS A 201 -0.60 11.01 -3.05
C LYS A 201 -0.38 10.58 -4.50
N GLU A 202 -1.43 10.20 -5.21
CA GLU A 202 -1.38 10.12 -6.67
C GLU A 202 -2.33 11.16 -7.29
N LEU A 203 -1.71 12.12 -7.98
CA LEU A 203 -2.22 12.69 -9.22
C LEU A 203 -1.30 12.14 -10.31
N CYS A 204 -1.85 11.55 -11.38
CA CYS A 204 -1.09 11.19 -12.58
C CYS A 204 -0.52 12.49 -13.19
N LEU A 205 0.67 12.88 -12.73
CA LEU A 205 1.48 13.92 -13.37
C LEU A 205 2.53 13.18 -14.21
N GLY A 206 2.35 13.21 -15.53
CA GLY A 206 3.46 12.93 -16.43
C GLY A 206 4.50 14.03 -16.26
N ASN A 207 5.70 13.68 -15.81
CA ASN A 207 6.83 14.61 -15.81
C ASN A 207 7.30 14.78 -17.26
N ILE A 208 7.27 16.01 -17.75
CA ILE A 208 7.89 16.48 -19.00
C ILE A 208 9.25 17.07 -18.64
#